data_AF-A0A7J7DG97-F1
#
_entry.id   AF-A0A7J7DG97-F1
#
_cell.length_a   1.000
_cell.length_b   1.000
_cell.length_c   1.000
_cell.angle_alpha   90.00
_cell.angle_beta   90.00
_cell.angle_gamma   90.00
#
_symmetry.space_group_name_H-M   'P 1'
#
loop_
_entity.id
_entity.type
_entity.pdbx_description
1 polymer ?
#
loop_
_entity_poly.entity_id
_entity_poly.type
_entity_poly.pdbx_seq_one_letter_code
_entity_poly.pdbx_strand_id
1 'polypeptide(L)'
;MLPRSRTLPSRIHHGVVEERHDIRHYLQVEVQPKAQTESEAINPQSNYSKCFDDDGRLKRTGTFWTASSHIITAVIGSGVLSLAWAIGQLGWVAGPIVMFLFAVVNLYTSNLLSQCYRTGDPLTGQRNYTYMDAVKANLGGKSVMVCGLIQYLNLFGVAIGYTIAASVSMMAIKRSNCFHKSSGKDPCHMSSNGYMITFGIIEVLFSQIPDFDQVWWLSIVAAIMSFTYSSVGLGLGIGKVAENKSFKGSLTGIGIGTTTHAGTVTAMQKLWRSLQALGAIAFAYSFSLVLIEIQDTIRSPPAEHKTMKKATFFSIVVTTIFYMLCGCFGYAAFGDTAPGNLLTGFGFYNPYWLLDIANVAIVVHLVGAYQVY
;
A
#
# COMPACT_ATOMS: atom_id res chain seq x y z
N MET A 1 19.24 6.17 19.56
CA MET A 1 19.21 6.71 20.94
C MET A 1 17.98 6.13 21.63
N LEU A 2 18.17 5.64 22.85
CA LEU A 2 17.33 4.84 23.78
C LEU A 2 15.80 4.65 23.51
N PRO A 3 15.27 3.41 23.69
CA PRO A 3 13.83 3.12 23.66
C PRO A 3 13.18 3.36 25.04
N ARG A 4 11.99 3.96 25.07
CA ARG A 4 11.25 4.21 26.32
C ARG A 4 10.21 3.11 26.54
N SER A 5 10.49 2.21 27.48
CA SER A 5 9.54 1.23 28.00
C SER A 5 8.40 1.92 28.75
N ARG A 6 7.17 1.42 28.58
CA ARG A 6 6.10 1.58 29.58
C ARG A 6 5.48 0.22 29.87
N THR A 7 6.09 -0.49 30.80
CA THR A 7 5.42 -1.46 31.67
C THR A 7 4.81 -0.68 32.84
N LEU A 8 3.50 -0.76 33.04
CA LEU A 8 2.84 -0.30 34.27
C LEU A 8 2.81 -1.47 35.28
N PRO A 9 3.26 -1.29 36.53
CA PRO A 9 3.20 -2.33 37.55
C PRO A 9 1.85 -2.36 38.28
N SER A 10 1.48 -3.56 38.77
CA SER A 10 0.34 -3.82 39.64
C SER A 10 0.55 -3.23 41.04
N ARG A 11 -0.41 -2.43 41.52
CA ARG A 11 -0.43 -1.96 42.92
C ARG A 11 -1.48 -2.75 43.70
N ILE A 12 -1.01 -3.72 44.47
CA ILE A 12 -1.72 -4.31 45.60
C ILE A 12 -1.33 -3.49 46.83
N HIS A 13 -2.31 -2.98 47.57
CA HIS A 13 -2.12 -2.70 49.00
C HIS A 13 -3.40 -2.95 49.78
N HIS A 14 -3.24 -3.77 50.81
CA HIS A 14 -4.13 -3.99 51.94
C HIS A 14 -4.61 -2.66 52.58
N GLY A 15 -5.89 -2.63 52.94
CA GLY A 15 -6.46 -1.73 53.93
C GLY A 15 -7.46 -2.51 54.77
N VAL A 16 -7.05 -2.88 55.98
CA VAL A 16 -7.93 -3.38 57.04
C VAL A 16 -8.63 -2.15 57.62
N VAL A 17 -9.96 -2.07 57.50
CA VAL A 17 -10.80 -1.29 58.42
C VAL A 17 -12.05 -2.11 58.72
N GLU A 18 -12.17 -2.38 60.01
CA GLU A 18 -13.21 -3.12 60.70
C GLU A 18 -14.25 -2.11 61.18
N GLU A 19 -15.51 -2.22 60.75
CA GLU A 19 -16.59 -1.46 61.38
C GLU A 19 -17.93 -2.22 61.35
N ARG A 20 -18.06 -3.06 62.39
CA ARG A 20 -19.17 -3.14 63.36
C ARG A 20 -20.60 -2.89 62.84
N HIS A 21 -21.36 -3.99 62.84
CA HIS A 21 -22.82 -4.03 62.98
C HIS A 21 -23.32 -3.13 64.11
N ASP A 22 -24.33 -2.29 63.85
CA ASP A 22 -25.43 -2.12 64.79
C ASP A 22 -26.74 -1.68 64.13
N ILE A 23 -27.84 -2.22 64.66
CA ILE A 23 -29.20 -2.25 64.11
C ILE A 23 -30.10 -1.26 64.90
N ARG A 24 -31.15 -0.74 64.21
CA ARG A 24 -32.39 -0.10 64.73
C ARG A 24 -32.23 1.35 65.23
N HIS A 25 -33.04 2.35 64.85
CA HIS A 25 -34.50 2.43 64.99
C HIS A 25 -35.09 3.75 64.41
N TYR A 26 -36.31 3.69 63.81
CA TYR A 26 -37.33 4.75 63.54
C TYR A 26 -36.93 5.90 62.58
N LEU A 27 -37.72 6.33 61.57
CA LEU A 27 -39.17 6.56 61.52
C LEU A 27 -39.69 6.54 60.07
N GLN A 28 -40.94 6.12 59.95
CA GLN A 28 -41.78 5.93 58.77
C GLN A 28 -42.45 7.25 58.35
N VAL A 29 -42.32 7.68 57.09
CA VAL A 29 -43.27 8.63 56.44
C VAL A 29 -43.37 8.34 54.92
N GLU A 30 -44.54 7.80 54.54
CA GLU A 30 -45.32 8.05 53.31
C GLU A 30 -44.89 7.47 51.93
N VAL A 31 -45.90 6.98 51.21
CA VAL A 31 -45.84 6.20 49.96
C VAL A 31 -46.41 7.02 48.79
N GLN A 32 -45.77 6.90 47.61
CA GLN A 32 -46.23 7.08 46.20
C GLN A 32 -45.57 8.24 45.41
N PRO A 33 -45.43 8.16 44.06
CA PRO A 33 -45.49 7.02 43.14
C PRO A 33 -44.18 6.81 42.33
N LYS A 34 -44.08 5.62 41.70
CA LYS A 34 -43.03 5.22 40.74
C LYS A 34 -42.74 6.30 39.68
N ALA A 35 -41.47 6.71 39.60
CA ALA A 35 -40.85 7.04 38.32
C ALA A 35 -40.02 5.82 37.89
N GLN A 36 -40.40 5.18 36.79
CA GLN A 36 -39.50 4.28 36.07
C GLN A 36 -38.37 5.11 35.49
N THR A 37 -37.33 5.36 36.28
CA THR A 37 -36.04 5.67 35.72
C THR A 37 -35.46 4.33 35.30
N GLU A 38 -35.42 4.04 34.01
CA GLU A 38 -34.44 3.10 33.45
C GLU A 38 -33.06 3.65 33.79
N SER A 39 -32.62 3.40 35.02
CA SER A 39 -31.22 3.41 35.34
C SER A 39 -30.69 2.15 34.67
N GLU A 40 -30.34 2.28 33.38
CA GLU A 40 -29.41 1.37 32.75
C GLU A 40 -28.24 1.27 33.73
N ALA A 41 -28.13 0.15 34.44
CA ALA A 41 -26.98 -0.14 35.26
C ALA A 41 -25.79 -0.13 34.29
N ILE A 42 -25.06 0.98 34.23
CA ILE A 42 -23.84 1.12 33.46
C ILE A 42 -22.87 0.13 34.10
N ASN A 43 -22.88 -1.11 33.64
CA ASN A 43 -21.96 -2.13 34.10
C ASN A 43 -20.59 -1.75 33.49
N PRO A 44 -19.68 -1.14 34.28
CA PRO A 44 -18.47 -0.53 33.75
C PRO A 44 -17.60 -1.57 33.07
N GLN A 45 -17.67 -2.82 33.55
CA GLN A 45 -16.92 -3.96 33.06
C GLN A 45 -17.40 -4.45 31.68
N SER A 46 -18.71 -4.37 31.42
CA SER A 46 -19.29 -4.70 30.11
C SER A 46 -18.94 -3.65 29.05
N ASN A 47 -18.92 -2.36 29.42
CA ASN A 47 -18.51 -1.29 28.53
C ASN A 47 -16.99 -1.25 28.34
N TYR A 48 -16.19 -1.62 29.35
CA TYR A 48 -14.75 -1.82 29.20
C TYR A 48 -14.45 -2.93 28.18
N SER A 49 -15.11 -4.08 28.27
CA SER A 49 -14.96 -5.19 27.31
C SER A 49 -15.39 -4.84 25.88
N LYS A 50 -16.21 -3.81 25.67
CA LYS A 50 -16.58 -3.34 24.32
C LYS A 50 -15.47 -2.52 23.66
N CYS A 51 -14.62 -1.87 24.44
CA CYS A 51 -13.58 -0.95 23.96
C CYS A 51 -12.24 -1.63 23.67
N PHE A 52 -12.00 -2.82 24.23
CA PHE A 52 -10.72 -3.53 24.12
C PHE A 52 -10.88 -4.90 23.45
N ASP A 53 -9.79 -5.36 22.84
CA ASP A 53 -9.60 -6.67 22.24
C ASP A 53 -9.08 -7.71 23.25
N ASP A 54 -8.92 -8.98 22.84
CA ASP A 54 -8.45 -10.09 23.70
C ASP A 54 -7.03 -9.91 24.26
N ASP A 55 -6.25 -8.99 23.73
CA ASP A 55 -4.90 -8.61 24.19
C ASP A 55 -4.88 -7.35 25.08
N GLY A 56 -6.05 -6.76 25.36
CA GLY A 56 -6.19 -5.53 26.15
C GLY A 56 -5.85 -4.24 25.40
N ARG A 57 -5.65 -4.28 24.07
CA ARG A 57 -5.52 -3.08 23.22
C ARG A 57 -6.87 -2.58 22.73
N LEU A 58 -6.91 -1.33 22.24
CA LEU A 58 -8.13 -0.75 21.68
C LEU A 58 -8.69 -1.64 20.58
N LYS A 59 -10.02 -1.74 20.56
CA LYS A 59 -10.73 -2.62 19.65
C LYS A 59 -10.53 -2.21 18.20
N ARG A 60 -10.05 -3.17 17.40
CA ARG A 60 -9.84 -2.98 15.97
C ARG A 60 -11.16 -2.94 15.22
N THR A 61 -11.25 -2.07 14.22
CA THR A 61 -12.48 -1.82 13.46
C THR A 61 -12.38 -2.19 11.99
N GLY A 62 -11.18 -2.56 11.51
CA GLY A 62 -10.92 -2.88 10.12
C GLY A 62 -11.76 -4.05 9.61
N THR A 63 -12.12 -3.97 8.34
CA THR A 63 -12.99 -4.92 7.65
C THR A 63 -12.30 -5.46 6.41
N PHE A 64 -12.95 -6.39 5.72
CA PHE A 64 -12.53 -6.84 4.38
C PHE A 64 -12.26 -5.65 3.44
N TRP A 65 -13.13 -4.64 3.42
CA TRP A 65 -13.00 -3.50 2.51
C TRP A 65 -11.82 -2.59 2.85
N THR A 66 -11.61 -2.30 4.14
CA THR A 66 -10.48 -1.45 4.55
C THR A 66 -9.17 -2.19 4.30
N ALA A 67 -9.08 -3.48 4.65
CA ALA A 67 -7.91 -4.31 4.37
C ALA A 67 -7.61 -4.38 2.86
N SER A 68 -8.62 -4.63 2.03
CA SER A 68 -8.46 -4.62 0.58
C SER A 68 -8.00 -3.26 0.05
N SER A 69 -8.50 -2.15 0.62
CA SER A 69 -8.07 -0.80 0.23
C SER A 69 -6.60 -0.55 0.59
N HIS A 70 -6.14 -0.97 1.78
CA HIS A 70 -4.73 -0.85 2.17
C HIS A 70 -3.83 -1.69 1.25
N ILE A 71 -4.22 -2.93 0.94
CA ILE A 71 -3.46 -3.79 0.01
C ILE A 71 -3.42 -3.17 -1.38
N ILE A 72 -4.55 -2.70 -1.91
CA ILE A 72 -4.61 -2.07 -3.24
C ILE A 72 -3.75 -0.80 -3.27
N THR A 73 -3.79 0.01 -2.22
CA THR A 73 -2.95 1.21 -2.09
C THR A 73 -1.47 0.87 -2.00
N ALA A 74 -1.10 -0.18 -1.28
CA ALA A 74 0.28 -0.63 -1.18
C ALA A 74 0.82 -1.22 -2.50
N VAL A 75 -0.05 -1.87 -3.27
CA VAL A 75 0.30 -2.56 -4.53
C VAL A 75 0.24 -1.58 -5.71
N ILE A 76 -0.92 -0.99 -6.01
CA ILE A 76 -1.15 -0.12 -7.18
C ILE A 76 -0.52 1.26 -6.96
N GLY A 77 0.81 1.31 -6.98
CA GLY A 77 1.61 2.52 -6.89
C GLY A 77 2.49 2.76 -8.11
N SER A 78 3.67 3.34 -7.91
CA SER A 78 4.62 3.64 -9.00
C SER A 78 5.01 2.41 -9.84
N GLY A 79 4.86 1.20 -9.31
CA GLY A 79 5.13 -0.05 -10.02
C GLY A 79 4.33 -0.22 -11.31
N VAL A 80 3.02 0.09 -11.32
CA VAL A 80 2.16 -0.12 -12.49
C VAL A 80 2.61 0.70 -13.71
N LEU A 81 3.18 1.88 -13.46
CA LEU A 81 3.66 2.80 -14.51
C LEU A 81 4.84 2.21 -15.27
N SER A 82 5.62 1.32 -14.65
CA SER A 82 6.79 0.67 -15.26
C SER A 82 6.49 -0.63 -15.98
N LEU A 83 5.27 -1.18 -15.83
CA LEU A 83 4.93 -2.50 -16.37
C LEU A 83 4.96 -2.56 -17.90
N ALA A 84 4.57 -1.48 -18.58
CA ALA A 84 4.65 -1.41 -20.04
C ALA A 84 6.10 -1.53 -20.53
N TRP A 85 7.04 -0.86 -19.85
CA TRP A 85 8.47 -1.00 -20.11
C TRP A 85 8.99 -2.39 -19.78
N ALA A 86 8.56 -2.98 -18.66
CA ALA A 86 8.97 -4.32 -18.25
C ALA A 86 8.55 -5.39 -19.28
N ILE A 87 7.31 -5.33 -19.76
CA ILE A 87 6.87 -6.18 -20.88
C ILE A 87 7.65 -5.82 -22.15
N GLY A 88 7.99 -4.56 -22.40
CA GLY A 88 8.88 -4.18 -23.50
C GLY A 88 10.26 -4.83 -23.48
N GLN A 89 10.79 -5.13 -22.29
CA GLN A 89 12.07 -5.83 -22.15
C GLN A 89 11.92 -7.35 -22.30
N LEU A 90 10.79 -7.92 -21.88
CA LEU A 90 10.57 -9.38 -21.84
C LEU A 90 9.82 -9.93 -23.07
N GLY A 91 8.99 -9.11 -23.72
CA GLY A 91 8.14 -9.44 -24.85
C GLY A 91 6.75 -9.95 -24.50
N TRP A 92 5.96 -10.15 -25.57
CA TRP A 92 4.58 -10.64 -25.49
C TRP A 92 4.43 -12.02 -24.85
N VAL A 93 5.48 -12.84 -24.84
CA VAL A 93 5.44 -14.18 -24.22
C VAL A 93 5.86 -14.10 -22.76
N ALA A 94 7.12 -13.75 -22.50
CA ALA A 94 7.67 -13.83 -21.14
C ALA A 94 7.08 -12.77 -20.20
N GLY A 95 6.74 -11.57 -20.68
CA GLY A 95 6.17 -10.50 -19.85
C GLY A 95 4.88 -10.92 -19.14
N PRO A 96 3.80 -11.23 -19.87
CA PRO A 96 2.53 -11.71 -19.29
C PRO A 96 2.67 -12.96 -18.40
N ILE A 97 3.48 -13.94 -18.82
CA ILE A 97 3.72 -15.16 -18.03
C ILE A 97 4.36 -14.81 -16.68
N VAL A 98 5.40 -14.00 -16.68
CA VAL A 98 6.09 -13.58 -15.45
C VAL A 98 5.16 -12.80 -14.54
N MET A 99 4.32 -11.90 -15.09
CA MET A 99 3.35 -11.16 -14.28
C MET A 99 2.35 -12.08 -13.59
N PHE A 100 1.83 -13.09 -14.30
CA PHE A 100 0.95 -14.08 -13.71
C PHE A 100 1.66 -14.94 -12.65
N LEU A 101 2.90 -15.36 -12.90
CA LEU A 101 3.70 -16.11 -11.94
C LEU A 101 3.93 -15.30 -10.65
N PHE A 102 4.27 -14.01 -10.75
CA PHE A 102 4.42 -13.15 -9.58
C PHE A 102 3.11 -12.98 -8.81
N ALA A 103 1.96 -12.91 -9.48
CA ALA A 103 0.66 -12.88 -8.81
C ALA A 103 0.40 -14.16 -8.00
N VAL A 104 0.70 -15.34 -8.57
CA VAL A 104 0.58 -16.64 -7.89
C VAL A 104 1.54 -16.75 -6.70
N VAL A 105 2.80 -16.37 -6.89
CA VAL A 105 3.81 -16.39 -5.81
C VAL A 105 3.38 -15.47 -4.67
N ASN A 106 2.94 -14.25 -4.96
CA ASN A 106 2.47 -13.31 -3.93
C ASN A 106 1.21 -13.82 -3.22
N LEU A 107 0.26 -14.42 -3.93
CA LEU A 107 -0.91 -15.01 -3.30
C LEU A 107 -0.53 -16.13 -2.33
N TYR A 108 0.41 -16.98 -2.75
CA TYR A 108 0.90 -18.08 -1.92
C TYR A 108 1.65 -17.57 -0.68
N THR A 109 2.62 -16.69 -0.85
CA THR A 109 3.44 -16.17 0.25
C THR A 109 2.62 -15.32 1.23
N SER A 110 1.71 -14.49 0.75
CA SER A 110 0.81 -13.69 1.60
C SER A 110 -0.16 -14.57 2.40
N ASN A 111 -0.63 -15.68 1.83
CA ASN A 111 -1.47 -16.65 2.56
C ASN A 111 -0.71 -17.38 3.67
N LEU A 112 0.59 -17.66 3.48
CA LEU A 112 1.45 -18.20 4.53
C LEU A 112 1.69 -17.14 5.61
N LEU A 113 2.09 -15.93 5.21
CA LEU A 113 2.41 -14.85 6.14
C LEU A 113 1.20 -14.45 7.00
N SER A 114 -0.01 -14.47 6.44
CA SER A 114 -1.23 -14.16 7.20
C SER A 114 -1.51 -15.10 8.38
N GLN A 115 -0.97 -16.33 8.33
CA GLN A 115 -1.09 -17.30 9.41
C GLN A 115 -0.06 -17.06 10.52
N CYS A 116 1.02 -16.35 10.22
CA CYS A 116 2.04 -15.98 11.20
C CYS A 116 1.64 -14.77 12.07
N TYR A 117 0.46 -14.18 11.83
CA TYR A 117 -0.05 -13.07 12.63
C TYR A 117 -0.24 -13.43 14.11
N ARG A 118 -0.73 -14.64 14.41
CA ARG A 118 -0.80 -15.16 15.80
C ARG A 118 0.22 -16.28 15.97
N THR A 119 0.96 -16.25 17.07
CA THR A 119 1.96 -17.26 17.42
C THR A 119 1.30 -18.44 18.15
N GLY A 120 1.57 -19.66 17.70
CA GLY A 120 0.98 -20.87 18.28
C GLY A 120 -0.43 -21.14 17.74
N ASP A 121 -1.45 -20.80 18.53
CA ASP A 121 -2.86 -21.02 18.16
C ASP A 121 -3.39 -19.90 17.24
N PRO A 122 -3.96 -20.21 16.06
CA PRO A 122 -4.45 -19.19 15.12
C PRO A 122 -5.64 -18.35 15.58
N LEU A 123 -6.31 -18.71 16.69
CA LEU A 123 -7.48 -18.01 17.23
C LEU A 123 -7.19 -17.28 18.54
N THR A 124 -6.37 -17.88 19.40
CA THR A 124 -6.11 -17.43 20.77
C THR A 124 -4.64 -17.10 21.03
N GLY A 125 -3.75 -17.41 20.08
CA GLY A 125 -2.33 -17.15 20.18
C GLY A 125 -2.01 -15.66 20.27
N GLN A 126 -0.84 -15.36 20.81
CA GLN A 126 -0.34 -14.00 20.97
C GLN A 126 -0.19 -13.35 19.58
N ARG A 127 -0.69 -12.12 19.44
CA ARG A 127 -0.63 -11.35 18.20
C ARG A 127 0.77 -10.79 17.97
N ASN A 128 1.19 -10.80 16.71
CA ASN A 128 2.36 -10.13 16.19
C ASN A 128 1.88 -8.89 15.42
N TYR A 129 2.20 -7.71 15.91
CA TYR A 129 1.70 -6.45 15.34
C TYR A 129 2.48 -6.02 14.09
N THR A 130 3.73 -6.47 13.98
CA THR A 130 4.61 -6.17 12.86
C THR A 130 5.20 -7.44 12.25
N TYR A 131 5.67 -7.35 11.00
CA TYR A 131 6.41 -8.43 10.35
C TYR A 131 7.61 -8.89 11.19
N MET A 132 8.32 -7.96 11.83
CA MET A 132 9.46 -8.27 12.71
C MET A 132 9.07 -8.97 14.00
N ASP A 133 7.92 -8.65 14.57
CA ASP A 133 7.40 -9.40 15.72
C ASP A 133 7.12 -10.86 15.33
N ALA A 134 6.52 -11.08 14.16
CA ALA A 134 6.24 -12.44 13.67
C ALA A 134 7.52 -13.24 13.40
N VAL A 135 8.54 -12.62 12.79
CA VAL A 135 9.84 -13.27 12.60
C VAL A 135 10.50 -13.60 13.93
N LYS A 136 10.44 -12.68 14.90
CA LYS A 136 11.01 -12.89 16.24
C LYS A 136 10.30 -14.01 16.99
N ALA A 137 8.97 -14.07 16.91
CA ALA A 137 8.17 -15.05 17.61
C ALA A 137 8.28 -16.47 17.00
N ASN A 138 8.41 -16.58 15.68
CA ASN A 138 8.43 -17.88 15.00
C ASN A 138 9.83 -18.42 14.69
N LEU A 139 10.80 -17.56 14.37
CA LEU A 139 12.16 -17.99 13.96
C LEU A 139 13.23 -17.61 14.98
N GLY A 140 13.15 -16.41 15.55
CA GLY A 140 14.12 -15.91 16.52
C GLY A 140 15.56 -15.78 15.99
N GLY A 141 16.50 -15.49 16.90
CA GLY A 141 17.94 -15.51 16.64
C GLY A 141 18.40 -14.66 15.45
N LYS A 142 19.29 -15.24 14.62
CA LYS A 142 19.91 -14.56 13.45
C LYS A 142 18.89 -14.23 12.35
N SER A 143 17.78 -14.98 12.27
CA SER A 143 16.74 -14.76 11.25
C SER A 143 16.08 -13.39 11.38
N VAL A 144 15.94 -12.87 12.61
CA VAL A 144 15.43 -11.51 12.86
C VAL A 144 16.33 -10.45 12.21
N MET A 145 17.65 -10.58 12.37
CA MET A 145 18.60 -9.64 11.79
C MET A 145 18.59 -9.68 10.25
N VAL A 146 18.57 -10.87 9.66
CA VAL A 146 18.58 -11.04 8.19
C VAL A 146 17.26 -10.55 7.58
N CYS A 147 16.12 -10.96 8.14
CA CYS A 147 14.81 -10.54 7.65
C CYS A 147 14.58 -9.04 7.86
N GLY A 148 15.04 -8.49 8.98
CA GLY A 148 15.00 -7.05 9.24
C GLY A 148 15.82 -6.27 8.22
N LEU A 149 17.06 -6.69 7.95
CA LEU A 149 17.89 -6.04 6.92
C LEU A 149 17.20 -6.04 5.55
N ILE A 150 16.64 -7.19 5.13
CA ILE A 150 15.92 -7.30 3.85
C ILE A 150 14.68 -6.40 3.84
N GLN A 151 13.88 -6.40 4.91
CA GLN A 151 12.67 -5.58 5.01
C GLN A 151 13.01 -4.09 4.93
N TYR A 152 13.94 -3.60 5.75
CA TYR A 152 14.31 -2.18 5.77
C TYR A 152 14.93 -1.70 4.46
N LEU A 153 15.73 -2.54 3.78
CA LEU A 153 16.26 -2.22 2.46
C LEU A 153 15.13 -2.07 1.42
N ASN A 154 14.12 -2.92 1.48
CA ASN A 154 12.96 -2.81 0.58
C ASN A 154 12.12 -1.56 0.90
N LEU A 155 11.82 -1.29 2.18
CA LEU A 155 11.09 -0.09 2.59
C LEU A 155 11.80 1.19 2.14
N PHE A 156 13.13 1.24 2.30
CA PHE A 156 13.95 2.34 1.80
C PHE A 156 13.88 2.47 0.26
N GLY A 157 13.90 1.34 -0.45
CA GLY A 157 13.71 1.32 -1.91
C GLY A 157 12.35 1.84 -2.36
N VAL A 158 11.27 1.46 -1.67
CA VAL A 158 9.91 1.96 -1.90
C VAL A 158 9.87 3.48 -1.72
N ALA A 159 10.45 3.99 -0.62
CA ALA A 159 10.50 5.43 -0.34
C ALA A 159 11.23 6.23 -1.44
N ILE A 160 12.36 5.71 -1.94
CA ILE A 160 13.06 6.30 -3.10
C ILE A 160 12.17 6.28 -4.35
N GLY A 161 11.56 5.13 -4.65
CA GLY A 161 10.69 4.96 -5.82
C GLY A 161 9.49 5.92 -5.80
N TYR A 162 8.86 6.10 -4.64
CA TYR A 162 7.74 7.03 -4.45
C TYR A 162 8.19 8.48 -4.61
N THR A 163 9.33 8.86 -4.03
CA THR A 163 9.88 10.22 -4.18
C THR A 163 10.18 10.56 -5.64
N ILE A 164 10.79 9.63 -6.38
CA ILE A 164 11.07 9.83 -7.81
C ILE A 164 9.76 9.92 -8.61
N ALA A 165 8.81 9.01 -8.39
CA ALA A 165 7.55 9.00 -9.14
C ALA A 165 6.70 10.25 -8.88
N ALA A 166 6.60 10.69 -7.63
CA ALA A 166 5.87 11.90 -7.25
C ALA A 166 6.54 13.16 -7.83
N SER A 167 7.87 13.27 -7.74
CA SER A 167 8.62 14.41 -8.29
C SER A 167 8.52 14.51 -9.81
N VAL A 168 8.62 13.38 -10.53
CA VAL A 168 8.43 13.34 -11.98
C VAL A 168 7.00 13.74 -12.36
N SER A 169 6.00 13.31 -11.59
CA SER A 169 4.60 13.65 -11.86
C SER A 169 4.30 15.13 -11.63
N MET A 170 4.79 15.72 -10.52
CA MET A 170 4.70 17.16 -10.28
C MET A 170 5.42 17.98 -11.36
N MET A 171 6.61 17.53 -11.77
CA MET A 171 7.37 18.16 -12.85
C MET A 171 6.62 18.09 -14.18
N ALA A 172 5.97 16.96 -14.50
CA ALA A 172 5.20 16.78 -15.72
C ALA A 172 4.05 17.79 -15.82
N ILE A 173 3.33 18.05 -14.72
CA ILE A 173 2.24 19.06 -14.67
C ILE A 173 2.78 20.46 -14.99
N LYS A 174 3.87 20.89 -14.34
CA LYS A 174 4.42 22.24 -14.59
C LYS A 174 4.98 22.36 -16.00
N ARG A 175 5.60 21.30 -16.52
CA ARG A 175 6.11 21.25 -17.89
C ARG A 175 4.96 21.33 -18.91
N SER A 176 3.87 20.59 -18.69
CA SER A 176 2.64 20.63 -19.50
C SER A 176 2.09 22.05 -19.57
N ASN A 177 1.91 22.72 -18.42
CA ASN A 177 1.41 24.09 -18.35
C ASN A 177 2.33 25.11 -19.05
N CYS A 178 3.65 24.96 -18.90
CA CYS A 178 4.64 25.82 -19.56
C CYS A 178 4.60 25.66 -21.09
N PHE A 179 4.53 24.43 -21.58
CA PHE A 179 4.47 24.13 -23.02
C PHE A 179 3.22 24.74 -23.66
N HIS A 180 2.06 24.63 -23.01
CA HIS A 180 0.81 25.21 -23.52
C HIS A 180 0.80 26.73 -23.44
N LYS A 181 1.30 27.32 -22.34
CA LYS A 181 1.42 28.78 -22.20
C LYS A 181 2.34 29.39 -23.26
N SER A 182 3.39 28.68 -23.65
CA SER A 182 4.30 29.11 -24.72
C SER A 182 3.80 28.77 -26.13
N SER A 183 2.59 28.18 -26.28
CA SER A 183 2.07 27.67 -27.56
C SER A 183 3.05 26.69 -28.25
N GLY A 184 3.73 25.86 -27.46
CA GLY A 184 4.69 24.86 -27.91
C GLY A 184 6.05 25.40 -28.35
N LYS A 185 6.35 26.69 -28.10
CA LYS A 185 7.60 27.33 -28.52
C LYS A 185 8.77 27.08 -27.57
N ASP A 186 8.49 26.77 -26.30
CA ASP A 186 9.52 26.54 -25.29
C ASP A 186 9.56 25.05 -24.89
N PRO A 187 10.73 24.37 -25.00
CA PRO A 187 10.87 22.98 -24.53
C PRO A 187 10.71 22.81 -23.01
N CYS A 188 10.71 23.92 -22.25
CA CYS A 188 10.44 23.99 -20.81
C CYS A 188 11.28 22.99 -20.01
N HIS A 189 12.60 23.12 -20.08
CA HIS A 189 13.51 22.30 -19.27
C HIS A 189 13.31 22.60 -17.78
N MET A 190 12.97 21.56 -17.01
CA MET A 190 12.73 21.66 -15.58
C MET A 190 13.59 20.64 -14.84
N SER A 191 14.06 21.01 -13.64
CA SER A 191 14.72 20.06 -12.73
C SER A 191 13.70 19.47 -11.78
N SER A 192 13.80 18.16 -11.53
CA SER A 192 12.97 17.42 -10.56
C SER A 192 13.41 17.64 -9.11
N ASN A 193 14.61 18.17 -8.86
CA ASN A 193 15.21 18.24 -7.52
C ASN A 193 14.33 19.02 -6.52
N GLY A 194 13.77 20.16 -6.94
CA GLY A 194 12.88 20.95 -6.08
C GLY A 194 11.64 20.17 -5.64
N TYR A 195 11.05 19.39 -6.56
CA TYR A 195 9.88 18.56 -6.26
C TYR A 195 10.21 17.37 -5.37
N MET A 196 11.40 16.78 -5.49
CA MET A 196 11.85 15.73 -4.56
C MET A 196 11.93 16.29 -3.14
N ILE A 197 12.52 17.47 -2.97
CA ILE A 197 12.61 18.14 -1.66
C ILE A 197 11.21 18.46 -1.12
N THR A 198 10.31 19.00 -1.95
CA THR A 198 8.92 19.29 -1.56
C THR A 198 8.19 18.03 -1.11
N PHE A 199 8.28 16.93 -1.88
CA PHE A 199 7.67 15.66 -1.50
C PHE A 199 8.23 15.15 -0.17
N GLY A 200 9.56 15.17 0.00
CA GLY A 200 10.19 14.76 1.26
C GLY A 200 9.73 15.59 2.47
N ILE A 201 9.55 16.90 2.33
CA ILE A 201 9.00 17.75 3.41
C ILE A 201 7.57 17.34 3.75
N ILE A 202 6.73 17.09 2.74
CA ILE A 202 5.36 16.61 2.95
C ILE A 202 5.38 15.28 3.72
N GLU A 203 6.17 14.31 3.27
CA GLU A 203 6.23 13.01 3.94
C GLU A 203 6.75 13.09 5.38
N VAL A 204 7.72 13.96 5.67
CA VAL A 204 8.19 14.19 7.05
C VAL A 204 7.08 14.74 7.95
N LEU A 205 6.21 15.61 7.42
CA LEU A 205 5.07 16.16 8.16
C LEU A 205 3.99 15.10 8.40
N PHE A 206 3.61 14.35 7.36
CA PHE A 206 2.59 13.32 7.47
C PHE A 206 3.06 12.12 8.30
N SER A 207 4.36 11.78 8.28
CA SER A 207 4.93 10.70 9.10
C SER A 207 4.92 11.00 10.61
N GLN A 208 4.55 12.22 11.03
CA GLN A 208 4.34 12.53 12.46
C GLN A 208 2.97 12.06 12.95
N ILE A 209 2.08 11.58 12.06
CA ILE A 209 0.77 11.04 12.41
C ILE A 209 0.96 9.60 12.88
N PRO A 210 0.71 9.29 14.16
CA PRO A 210 1.25 8.09 14.81
C PRO A 210 0.51 6.77 14.53
N ASP A 211 -0.74 6.77 14.05
CA ASP A 211 -1.57 5.56 13.98
C ASP A 211 -2.26 5.32 12.63
N PHE A 212 -2.19 4.08 12.14
CA PHE A 212 -2.81 3.58 10.90
C PHE A 212 -4.34 3.75 10.90
N ASP A 213 -4.95 3.58 12.08
CA ASP A 213 -6.39 3.71 12.33
C ASP A 213 -6.88 5.15 12.26
N GLN A 214 -5.99 6.15 12.23
CA GLN A 214 -6.36 7.54 11.94
C GLN A 214 -6.21 7.89 10.45
N VAL A 215 -5.48 7.09 9.67
CA VAL A 215 -5.19 7.31 8.24
C VAL A 215 -5.93 6.36 7.29
N TRP A 216 -6.90 5.60 7.77
CA TRP A 216 -7.72 4.72 6.91
C TRP A 216 -8.38 5.47 5.75
N TRP A 217 -8.84 6.71 5.98
CA TRP A 217 -9.43 7.56 4.94
C TRP A 217 -8.40 7.95 3.87
N LEU A 218 -7.15 8.17 4.27
CA LEU A 218 -6.02 8.48 3.39
C LEU A 218 -5.75 7.30 2.45
N SER A 219 -5.81 6.07 2.97
CA SER A 219 -5.66 4.85 2.18
C SER A 219 -6.80 4.65 1.18
N ILE A 220 -8.04 5.00 1.53
CA ILE A 220 -9.17 4.96 0.58
C ILE A 220 -8.98 5.98 -0.54
N VAL A 221 -8.63 7.22 -0.19
CA VAL A 221 -8.34 8.27 -1.19
C VAL A 221 -7.21 7.82 -2.11
N ALA A 222 -6.13 7.27 -1.56
CA ALA A 222 -5.01 6.75 -2.33
C ALA A 222 -5.43 5.61 -3.26
N ALA A 223 -6.29 4.69 -2.83
CA ALA A 223 -6.82 3.63 -3.68
C ALA A 223 -7.66 4.19 -4.84
N ILE A 224 -8.52 5.18 -4.58
CA ILE A 224 -9.31 5.84 -5.64
C ILE A 224 -8.38 6.52 -6.66
N MET A 225 -7.36 7.23 -6.17
CA MET A 225 -6.39 7.90 -7.03
C MET A 225 -5.57 6.91 -7.85
N SER A 226 -5.26 5.72 -7.31
CA SER A 226 -4.54 4.69 -8.05
C SER A 226 -5.33 4.11 -9.21
N PHE A 227 -6.62 3.82 -9.00
CA PHE A 227 -7.51 3.45 -10.08
C PHE A 227 -7.69 4.58 -11.08
N THR A 228 -7.71 5.83 -10.64
CA THR A 228 -7.87 7.01 -11.52
C THR A 228 -6.72 7.10 -12.51
N TYR A 229 -5.48 7.20 -12.05
CA TYR A 229 -4.35 7.36 -12.97
C TYR A 229 -4.11 6.09 -13.81
N SER A 230 -4.38 4.89 -13.26
CA SER A 230 -4.25 3.63 -14.00
C SER A 230 -5.28 3.53 -15.11
N SER A 231 -6.54 3.94 -14.86
CA SER A 231 -7.61 3.95 -15.87
C SER A 231 -7.33 4.96 -16.96
N VAL A 232 -6.80 6.14 -16.62
CA VAL A 232 -6.37 7.13 -17.61
C VAL A 232 -5.22 6.57 -18.47
N GLY A 233 -4.19 5.98 -17.84
CA GLY A 233 -3.07 5.37 -18.56
C GLY A 233 -3.52 4.24 -19.50
N LEU A 234 -4.44 3.39 -19.04
CA LEU A 234 -5.05 2.34 -19.86
C LEU A 234 -5.85 2.92 -21.02
N GLY A 235 -6.72 3.90 -20.77
CA GLY A 235 -7.54 4.54 -21.81
C GLY A 235 -6.69 5.21 -22.89
N LEU A 236 -5.63 5.93 -22.48
CA LEU A 236 -4.65 6.50 -23.41
C LEU A 236 -3.89 5.41 -24.18
N GLY A 237 -3.53 4.30 -23.53
CA GLY A 237 -2.90 3.15 -24.18
C GLY A 237 -3.80 2.53 -25.26
N ILE A 238 -5.06 2.27 -24.94
CA ILE A 238 -6.07 1.76 -25.89
C ILE A 238 -6.25 2.75 -27.05
N GLY A 239 -6.40 4.04 -26.77
CA GLY A 239 -6.51 5.08 -27.78
C GLY A 239 -5.29 5.09 -28.72
N LYS A 240 -4.08 4.94 -28.18
CA LYS A 240 -2.86 4.90 -28.97
C LYS A 240 -2.75 3.64 -29.83
N VAL A 241 -3.20 2.48 -29.33
CA VAL A 241 -3.30 1.25 -30.14
C VAL A 241 -4.29 1.44 -31.29
N ALA A 242 -5.44 2.05 -31.04
CA ALA A 242 -6.42 2.36 -32.08
C ALA A 242 -5.84 3.33 -33.13
N GLU A 243 -5.10 4.35 -32.72
CA GLU A 243 -4.40 5.29 -33.61
C GLU A 243 -3.33 4.56 -34.46
N ASN A 244 -2.54 3.69 -33.84
CA ASN A 244 -1.52 2.88 -34.52
C ASN A 244 -2.12 1.86 -35.51
N LYS A 245 -3.42 1.52 -35.39
CA LYS A 245 -4.11 0.47 -36.13
C LYS A 245 -3.42 -0.90 -36.06
N SER A 246 -2.58 -1.11 -35.05
CA SER A 246 -1.75 -2.29 -34.88
C SER A 246 -1.26 -2.42 -33.44
N PHE A 247 -0.98 -3.65 -33.03
CA PHE A 247 -0.31 -3.95 -31.77
C PHE A 247 1.19 -3.93 -32.02
N LYS A 248 1.91 -3.00 -31.38
CA LYS A 248 3.38 -2.95 -31.43
C LYS A 248 3.99 -4.00 -30.49
N GLY A 249 5.32 -4.10 -30.57
CA GLY A 249 6.12 -5.01 -29.76
C GLY A 249 6.53 -6.25 -30.51
N SER A 250 7.41 -7.03 -29.88
CA SER A 250 7.99 -8.26 -30.38
C SER A 250 7.72 -9.41 -29.40
N LEU A 251 7.85 -10.65 -29.88
CA LEU A 251 7.56 -11.83 -29.05
C LEU A 251 8.50 -11.94 -27.83
N THR A 252 9.75 -11.53 -28.00
CA THR A 252 10.83 -11.66 -27.00
C THR A 252 11.26 -10.32 -26.40
N GLY A 253 10.53 -9.24 -26.71
CA GLY A 253 10.88 -7.88 -26.32
C GLY A 253 12.15 -7.43 -27.04
N ILE A 254 12.70 -6.30 -26.57
CA ILE A 254 13.81 -5.63 -27.26
C ILE A 254 14.94 -6.57 -27.70
N GLY A 255 15.31 -6.55 -28.98
CA GLY A 255 16.32 -7.44 -29.53
C GLY A 255 17.77 -6.95 -29.32
N ILE A 256 18.72 -7.86 -29.35
CA ILE A 256 20.15 -7.52 -29.50
C ILE A 256 20.33 -6.82 -30.86
N GLY A 257 21.10 -5.73 -30.90
CA GLY A 257 21.28 -4.93 -32.11
C GLY A 257 20.22 -3.84 -32.31
N THR A 258 19.19 -3.76 -31.46
CA THR A 258 18.20 -2.67 -31.53
C THR A 258 18.85 -1.33 -31.18
N THR A 259 18.74 -0.32 -32.04
CA THR A 259 19.22 1.04 -31.76
C THR A 259 18.21 1.78 -30.90
N THR A 260 18.62 2.19 -29.70
CA THR A 260 17.83 3.03 -28.79
C THR A 260 18.47 4.41 -28.64
N HIS A 261 17.78 5.35 -27.99
CA HIS A 261 18.36 6.65 -27.64
C HIS A 261 19.65 6.56 -26.79
N ALA A 262 19.87 5.44 -26.10
CA ALA A 262 21.07 5.17 -25.31
C ALA A 262 22.16 4.38 -26.08
N GLY A 263 21.96 4.15 -27.39
CA GLY A 263 22.83 3.35 -28.25
C GLY A 263 22.25 1.96 -28.59
N THR A 264 23.08 1.15 -29.26
CA THR A 264 22.74 -0.20 -29.72
C THR A 264 22.74 -1.20 -28.57
N VAL A 265 21.67 -2.00 -28.45
CA VAL A 265 21.51 -2.99 -27.39
C VAL A 265 22.50 -4.15 -27.56
N THR A 266 23.41 -4.29 -26.60
CA THR A 266 24.32 -5.45 -26.52
C THR A 266 23.67 -6.64 -25.82
N ALA A 267 24.27 -7.83 -25.93
CA ALA A 267 23.80 -9.02 -25.21
C ALA A 267 23.74 -8.80 -23.68
N MET A 268 24.75 -8.15 -23.11
CA MET A 268 24.78 -7.82 -21.67
C MET A 268 23.70 -6.81 -21.29
N GLN A 269 23.43 -5.81 -22.13
CA GLN A 269 22.35 -4.86 -21.89
C GLN A 269 20.97 -5.52 -21.98
N LYS A 270 20.76 -6.46 -22.91
CA LYS A 270 19.52 -7.24 -22.98
C LYS A 270 19.32 -8.06 -21.70
N LEU A 271 20.35 -8.76 -21.23
CA LEU A 271 20.29 -9.52 -19.97
C LEU A 271 19.96 -8.62 -18.79
N TRP A 272 20.69 -7.50 -18.64
CA TRP A 272 20.49 -6.56 -17.54
C TRP A 272 19.08 -5.94 -17.54
N ARG A 273 18.59 -5.52 -18.72
CA ARG A 273 17.22 -4.99 -18.87
C ARG A 273 16.15 -6.04 -18.56
N SER A 274 16.40 -7.30 -18.90
CA SER A 274 15.50 -8.40 -18.56
C SER A 274 15.44 -8.62 -17.04
N LEU A 275 16.59 -8.62 -16.35
CA LEU A 275 16.65 -8.71 -14.89
C LEU A 275 15.98 -7.52 -14.21
N GLN A 276 16.17 -6.30 -14.73
CA GLN A 276 15.48 -5.12 -14.25
C GLN A 276 13.96 -5.21 -14.44
N ALA A 277 13.50 -5.77 -15.56
CA ALA A 277 12.08 -5.99 -15.79
C ALA A 277 11.47 -7.00 -14.80
N LEU A 278 12.19 -8.07 -14.46
CA LEU A 278 11.79 -8.97 -13.37
C LEU A 278 11.69 -8.23 -12.04
N GLY A 279 12.68 -7.39 -11.71
CA GLY A 279 12.66 -6.56 -10.51
C GLY A 279 11.49 -5.56 -10.49
N ALA A 280 11.18 -4.92 -11.62
CA ALA A 280 10.06 -4.00 -11.76
C ALA A 280 8.71 -4.69 -11.56
N ILE A 281 8.53 -5.90 -12.11
CA ILE A 281 7.33 -6.71 -11.90
C ILE A 281 7.24 -7.16 -10.44
N ALA A 282 8.34 -7.63 -9.85
CA ALA A 282 8.38 -8.02 -8.44
C ALA A 282 7.99 -6.87 -7.52
N PHE A 283 8.55 -5.68 -7.76
CA PHE A 283 8.24 -4.45 -7.05
C PHE A 283 6.75 -4.08 -7.17
N ALA A 284 6.17 -4.20 -8.36
CA ALA A 284 4.76 -3.85 -8.58
C ALA A 284 3.78 -4.72 -7.77
N TYR A 285 4.14 -5.97 -7.44
CA TYR A 285 3.31 -6.88 -6.63
C TYR A 285 3.64 -6.87 -5.14
N SER A 286 4.69 -6.16 -4.72
CA SER A 286 5.18 -6.23 -3.35
C SER A 286 4.28 -5.46 -2.39
N PHE A 287 3.66 -6.17 -1.44
CA PHE A 287 3.01 -5.59 -0.24
C PHE A 287 3.19 -6.46 1.01
N SER A 288 3.89 -7.60 0.89
CA SER A 288 4.08 -8.55 1.98
C SER A 288 4.79 -7.96 3.20
N LEU A 289 5.56 -6.88 3.00
CA LEU A 289 6.34 -6.19 4.04
C LEU A 289 5.47 -5.42 5.05
N VAL A 290 4.22 -5.12 4.67
CA VAL A 290 3.23 -4.39 5.48
C VAL A 290 1.97 -5.24 5.72
N LEU A 291 2.01 -6.52 5.33
CA LEU A 291 0.84 -7.40 5.37
C LEU A 291 0.37 -7.64 6.81
N ILE A 292 1.30 -7.84 7.74
CA ILE A 292 0.98 -8.12 9.14
C ILE A 292 0.40 -6.87 9.81
N GLU A 293 0.96 -5.71 9.50
CA GLU A 293 0.51 -4.41 9.95
C GLU A 293 -0.92 -4.11 9.44
N ILE A 294 -1.22 -4.42 8.16
CA ILE A 294 -2.59 -4.33 7.62
C ILE A 294 -3.52 -5.32 8.34
N GLN A 295 -3.07 -6.57 8.55
CA GLN A 295 -3.86 -7.58 9.24
C GLN A 295 -4.14 -7.20 10.70
N ASP A 296 -3.21 -6.47 11.33
CA ASP A 296 -3.37 -5.95 12.69
C ASP A 296 -4.43 -4.87 12.80
N THR A 297 -4.99 -4.35 11.70
CA THR A 297 -6.15 -3.44 11.74
C THR A 297 -7.50 -4.17 11.74
N ILE A 298 -7.51 -5.46 11.40
CA ILE A 298 -8.73 -6.22 11.11
C ILE A 298 -9.43 -6.63 12.41
N ARG A 299 -10.73 -6.34 12.49
CA ARG A 299 -11.58 -6.78 13.60
C ARG A 299 -11.76 -8.30 13.63
N SER A 300 -11.94 -8.84 14.83
CA SER A 300 -12.35 -10.24 15.07
C SER A 300 -13.60 -10.28 15.97
N PRO A 301 -14.60 -11.15 15.74
CA PRO A 301 -14.71 -12.19 14.70
C PRO A 301 -15.15 -11.68 13.31
N PRO A 302 -14.93 -12.46 12.22
CA PRO A 302 -14.21 -13.74 12.16
C PRO A 302 -12.69 -13.55 12.34
N ALA A 303 -11.95 -14.66 12.51
CA ALA A 303 -10.49 -14.62 12.67
C ALA A 303 -9.80 -13.79 11.58
N GLU A 304 -8.82 -13.00 12.00
CA GLU A 304 -8.15 -11.95 11.22
C GLU A 304 -7.57 -12.52 9.92
N HIS A 305 -6.90 -13.68 10.01
CA HIS A 305 -6.31 -14.35 8.86
C HIS A 305 -7.36 -14.79 7.82
N LYS A 306 -8.60 -15.10 8.22
CA LYS A 306 -9.67 -15.47 7.27
C LYS A 306 -10.10 -14.27 6.45
N THR A 307 -10.29 -13.13 7.11
CA THR A 307 -10.60 -11.86 6.44
C THR A 307 -9.42 -11.43 5.56
N MET A 308 -8.19 -11.54 6.08
CA MET A 308 -6.98 -11.15 5.36
C MET A 308 -6.72 -11.99 4.11
N LYS A 309 -6.95 -13.31 4.15
CA LYS A 309 -6.86 -14.19 2.97
C LYS A 309 -7.86 -13.81 1.89
N LYS A 310 -9.11 -13.50 2.28
CA LYS A 310 -10.13 -13.01 1.34
C LYS A 310 -9.73 -11.67 0.72
N ALA A 311 -9.28 -10.73 1.56
CA ALA A 311 -8.85 -9.41 1.11
C ALA A 311 -7.66 -9.50 0.16
N THR A 312 -6.65 -10.30 0.52
CA THR A 312 -5.47 -10.59 -0.31
C THR A 312 -5.86 -11.18 -1.66
N PHE A 313 -6.71 -12.23 -1.68
CA PHE A 313 -7.15 -12.85 -2.92
C PHE A 313 -7.86 -11.85 -3.83
N PHE A 314 -8.82 -11.10 -3.29
CA PHE A 314 -9.54 -10.08 -4.04
C PHE A 314 -8.60 -9.01 -4.59
N SER A 315 -7.74 -8.44 -3.74
CA SER A 315 -6.82 -7.37 -4.13
C SER A 315 -5.83 -7.84 -5.20
N ILE A 316 -5.24 -9.03 -5.08
CA ILE A 316 -4.31 -9.59 -6.08
C ILE A 316 -5.02 -9.83 -7.42
N VAL A 317 -6.24 -10.35 -7.42
CA VAL A 317 -7.01 -10.55 -8.67
C VAL A 317 -7.26 -9.21 -9.36
N VAL A 318 -7.75 -8.22 -8.62
CA VAL A 318 -8.03 -6.88 -9.14
C VAL A 318 -6.74 -6.23 -9.68
N THR A 319 -5.66 -6.23 -8.89
CA THR A 319 -4.40 -5.61 -9.31
C THR A 319 -3.80 -6.32 -10.52
N THR A 320 -3.81 -7.65 -10.56
CA THR A 320 -3.29 -8.43 -11.70
C THR A 320 -4.02 -8.09 -12.99
N ILE A 321 -5.35 -7.97 -12.96
CA ILE A 321 -6.14 -7.57 -14.14
C ILE A 321 -5.71 -6.17 -14.60
N PHE A 322 -5.67 -5.19 -13.70
CA PHE A 322 -5.25 -3.82 -14.06
C PHE A 322 -3.81 -3.77 -14.56
N TYR A 323 -2.91 -4.52 -13.95
CA TYR A 323 -1.50 -4.58 -14.31
C TYR A 323 -1.31 -5.17 -15.69
N MET A 324 -1.98 -6.29 -15.97
CA MET A 324 -1.97 -6.90 -17.28
C MET A 324 -2.54 -5.95 -18.34
N LEU A 325 -3.65 -5.26 -18.05
CA LEU A 325 -4.23 -4.29 -18.97
C LEU A 325 -3.27 -3.11 -19.23
N CYS A 326 -2.80 -2.41 -18.18
CA CYS A 326 -1.88 -1.27 -18.33
C CYS A 326 -0.56 -1.67 -18.98
N GLY A 327 0.03 -2.79 -18.57
CA GLY A 327 1.28 -3.31 -19.12
C GLY A 327 1.12 -3.70 -20.59
N CYS A 328 0.12 -4.52 -20.92
CA CYS A 328 -0.08 -5.02 -22.28
C CYS A 328 -0.52 -3.91 -23.24
N PHE A 329 -1.49 -3.06 -22.87
CA PHE A 329 -1.89 -1.96 -23.75
C PHE A 329 -0.82 -0.87 -23.86
N GLY A 330 -0.05 -0.63 -22.79
CA GLY A 330 1.14 0.22 -22.87
C GLY A 330 2.19 -0.35 -23.83
N TYR A 331 2.46 -1.65 -23.77
CA TYR A 331 3.39 -2.30 -24.69
C TYR A 331 2.85 -2.34 -26.13
N ALA A 332 1.57 -2.61 -26.32
CA ALA A 332 0.92 -2.53 -27.62
C ALA A 332 0.97 -1.12 -28.23
N ALA A 333 0.90 -0.08 -27.40
CA ALA A 333 0.97 1.31 -27.83
C ALA A 333 2.37 1.74 -28.27
N PHE A 334 3.41 1.30 -27.53
CA PHE A 334 4.77 1.84 -27.64
C PHE A 334 5.85 0.85 -28.09
N GLY A 335 5.54 -0.45 -28.12
CA GLY A 335 6.47 -1.52 -28.49
C GLY A 335 7.72 -1.60 -27.61
N ASP A 336 8.83 -2.04 -28.19
CA ASP A 336 10.09 -2.29 -27.46
C ASP A 336 10.74 -1.00 -26.89
N THR A 337 10.20 0.15 -27.29
CA THR A 337 10.56 1.49 -26.79
C THR A 337 9.56 2.03 -25.77
N ALA A 338 8.72 1.17 -25.17
CA ALA A 338 7.80 1.57 -24.11
C ALA A 338 8.51 2.36 -23.00
N PRO A 339 7.94 3.47 -22.53
CA PRO A 339 8.59 4.34 -21.54
C PRO A 339 8.58 3.68 -20.15
N GLY A 340 9.61 3.96 -19.34
CA GLY A 340 9.69 3.49 -17.95
C GLY A 340 8.60 4.03 -17.02
N ASN A 341 7.93 5.12 -17.42
CA ASN A 341 6.68 5.58 -16.84
C ASN A 341 5.66 5.69 -17.99
N LEU A 342 4.59 4.89 -17.94
CA LEU A 342 3.57 4.82 -18.98
C LEU A 342 3.04 6.20 -19.38
N LEU A 343 2.82 7.10 -18.41
CA LEU A 343 2.25 8.42 -18.68
C LEU A 343 3.19 9.35 -19.46
N THR A 344 4.51 9.17 -19.36
CA THR A 344 5.46 10.03 -20.08
C THR A 344 5.51 9.71 -21.57
N GLY A 345 5.11 8.50 -21.99
CA GLY A 345 5.04 8.13 -23.41
C GLY A 345 3.94 8.86 -24.19
N PHE A 346 2.90 9.34 -23.49
CA PHE A 346 1.84 10.12 -24.11
C PHE A 346 2.22 11.59 -24.31
N GLY A 347 3.36 12.03 -23.77
CA GLY A 347 3.89 13.38 -23.99
C GLY A 347 2.92 14.48 -23.57
N PHE A 348 2.58 15.38 -24.49
CA PHE A 348 1.59 16.44 -24.31
C PHE A 348 0.29 16.10 -25.05
N TYR A 349 -0.20 14.87 -24.85
CA TYR A 349 -1.41 14.37 -25.49
C TYR A 349 -2.55 15.36 -25.34
N ASN A 350 -3.23 15.70 -26.45
CA ASN A 350 -4.43 16.52 -26.39
C ASN A 350 -5.66 15.63 -26.16
N PRO A 351 -6.46 15.88 -25.11
CA PRO A 351 -6.35 17.04 -24.22
C PRO A 351 -5.40 16.85 -23.03
N TYR A 352 -4.49 17.81 -22.83
CA TYR A 352 -3.40 17.73 -21.84
C TYR A 352 -3.89 17.70 -20.39
N TRP A 353 -5.08 18.25 -20.12
CA TRP A 353 -5.70 18.22 -18.80
C TRP A 353 -5.88 16.80 -18.27
N LEU A 354 -6.11 15.82 -19.15
CA LEU A 354 -6.32 14.44 -18.74
C LEU A 354 -5.02 13.82 -18.19
N LEU A 355 -3.89 14.14 -18.81
CA LEU A 355 -2.57 13.76 -18.32
C LEU A 355 -2.23 14.48 -17.01
N ASP A 356 -2.59 15.76 -16.88
CA ASP A 356 -2.37 16.50 -15.64
C ASP A 356 -3.18 15.92 -14.47
N ILE A 357 -4.44 15.53 -14.70
CA ILE A 357 -5.26 14.81 -13.70
C ILE A 357 -4.60 13.50 -13.28
N ALA A 358 -4.09 12.71 -14.23
CA ALA A 358 -3.42 11.46 -13.90
C ALA A 358 -2.14 11.68 -13.08
N ASN A 359 -1.34 12.71 -13.40
CA ASN A 359 -0.15 13.06 -12.62
C ASN A 359 -0.50 13.59 -11.23
N VAL A 360 -1.56 14.39 -11.08
CA VAL A 360 -2.07 14.82 -9.76
C VAL A 360 -2.51 13.61 -8.94
N ALA A 361 -3.25 12.69 -9.56
CA ALA A 361 -3.68 11.46 -8.90
C ALA A 361 -2.50 10.59 -8.45
N ILE A 362 -1.42 10.50 -9.23
CA ILE A 362 -0.18 9.83 -8.78
C ILE A 362 0.38 10.51 -7.54
N VAL A 363 0.51 11.83 -7.53
CA VAL A 363 1.07 12.55 -6.36
C VAL A 363 0.24 12.30 -5.10
N VAL A 364 -1.09 12.46 -5.19
CA VAL A 364 -1.99 12.24 -4.05
C VAL A 364 -1.95 10.78 -3.59
N HIS A 365 -1.93 9.84 -4.55
CA HIS A 365 -1.80 8.42 -4.23
C HIS A 365 -0.50 8.13 -3.49
N LEU A 366 0.64 8.64 -3.96
CA LEU A 366 1.95 8.35 -3.38
C LEU A 366 2.12 8.96 -1.99
N VAL A 367 1.53 10.13 -1.72
CA VAL A 367 1.45 10.66 -0.34
C VAL A 367 0.70 9.68 0.55
N GLY A 368 -0.43 9.17 0.09
CA GLY A 368 -1.22 8.22 0.88
C GLY A 368 -0.56 6.85 1.06
N ALA A 369 0.06 6.33 0.00
CA ALA A 369 0.74 5.04 0.00
C ALA A 369 2.03 5.07 0.82
N TYR A 370 2.74 6.20 0.89
CA TYR A 370 3.93 6.35 1.71
C TYR A 370 3.60 6.13 3.20
N GLN A 371 2.45 6.61 3.67
CA GLN A 371 2.03 6.42 5.07
C GLN A 371 1.62 4.98 5.40
N VAL A 372 1.46 4.11 4.38
CA VAL A 372 1.19 2.68 4.57
C VAL A 372 2.48 1.88 4.79
N TYR A 373 3.64 2.46 4.49
CA TYR A 373 4.97 1.84 4.60
C TYR A 373 5.80 2.51 5.69
#